data_AF-A0A973XKD1-F1
#
_entry.id   AF-A0A973XKD1-F1
#
_cell.length_a   1.000
_cell.length_b   1.000
_cell.length_c   1.000
_cell.angle_alpha   90.00
_cell.angle_beta   90.00
_cell.angle_gamma   90.00
#
_symmetry.space_group_name_H-M   'P 1'
#
loop_
_entity.id
_entity.type
_entity.pdbx_description
1 polymer ?
#
loop_
_entity_poly.entity_id
_entity_poly.type
_entity_poly.pdbx_seq_one_letter_code
_entity_poly.pdbx_strand_id
1 'polypeptide(L)'
;MSTFRGFLHGLRTEGLHSLVRLARNELAGPRLALTRRIRRAVTRFGDRWHTSTTASAAWSDDCLQVWWDLSVAPVSMDFAATLAAAEIERRMRGLAGINVMVVLGPFHGVKRETPAHEVADDPETRLWRLRHELIPMLAMLPSVRGFALCADRQQAWSLITDDPARLYPSDYRVFLPRRPDPAAAREHAKHGGTVWPLLAATRHGHALAEEYLTRVAQGRRAVVITLRNSELSPGRNSRIADWVAFADGLDPERYAPVFIHDGAPTLPPPPELARHPVCEAASRDIELRMGLYERAWLNMGVLSDPLMLAWYNERARYQVFVPVGADRDITAKALTDAGHRIGGDIEFARPWQQLVWKPDEIAAIRPAFAVMEARLAALEAIERTDPSAMAPAGTVASPA
;
A
#
# COMPACT_ATOMS: atom_id res chain seq x y z
N MET A 1 -5.15 -21.58 -3.85
CA MET A 1 -5.56 -22.72 -4.69
C MET A 1 -4.30 -23.37 -5.29
N SER A 2 -4.26 -24.70 -5.45
CA SER A 2 -3.16 -25.36 -6.17
C SER A 2 -2.99 -24.69 -7.54
N THR A 3 -1.76 -24.34 -7.91
CA THR A 3 -1.38 -23.80 -9.23
C THR A 3 -2.03 -24.56 -10.38
N PHE A 4 -2.30 -25.86 -10.18
CA PHE A 4 -2.97 -26.73 -11.12
C PHE A 4 -4.47 -26.41 -11.35
N ARG A 5 -5.23 -26.00 -10.32
CA ARG A 5 -6.65 -25.62 -10.51
C ARG A 5 -6.81 -24.31 -11.27
N GLY A 6 -5.95 -23.32 -10.97
CA GLY A 6 -5.92 -22.06 -11.73
C GLY A 6 -5.50 -22.29 -13.18
N PHE A 7 -4.53 -23.18 -13.40
CA PHE A 7 -4.12 -23.64 -14.72
C PHE A 7 -5.29 -24.28 -15.50
N LEU A 8 -5.98 -25.26 -14.91
CA LEU A 8 -7.11 -25.93 -15.57
C LEU A 8 -8.27 -24.98 -15.84
N HIS A 9 -8.55 -24.05 -14.91
CA HIS A 9 -9.59 -23.05 -15.11
C HIS A 9 -9.24 -22.11 -16.28
N GLY A 10 -8.02 -21.55 -16.28
CA GLY A 10 -7.56 -20.68 -17.37
C GLY A 10 -7.52 -21.39 -18.72
N LEU A 11 -7.10 -22.66 -18.76
CA LEU A 11 -7.10 -23.44 -19.99
C LEU A 11 -8.53 -23.68 -20.52
N ARG A 12 -9.49 -23.88 -19.63
CA ARG A 12 -10.91 -24.06 -19.99
C ARG A 12 -11.57 -22.76 -20.45
N THR A 13 -11.24 -21.62 -19.85
CA THR A 13 -11.91 -20.34 -20.15
C THR A 13 -11.23 -19.54 -21.24
N GLU A 14 -9.90 -19.61 -21.37
CA GLU A 14 -9.11 -18.78 -22.28
C GLU A 14 -8.19 -19.58 -23.22
N GLY A 15 -8.20 -20.92 -23.12
CA GLY A 15 -7.38 -21.78 -23.98
C GLY A 15 -5.88 -21.60 -23.78
N LEU A 16 -5.10 -21.75 -24.86
CA LEU A 16 -3.63 -21.65 -24.85
C LEU A 16 -3.11 -20.26 -24.42
N HIS A 17 -3.91 -19.20 -24.57
CA HIS A 17 -3.53 -17.86 -24.11
C HIS A 17 -3.29 -17.83 -22.59
N SER A 18 -4.03 -18.63 -21.83
CA SER A 18 -3.84 -18.75 -20.38
C SER A 18 -2.45 -19.31 -20.01
N LEU A 19 -1.89 -20.21 -20.85
CA LEU A 19 -0.56 -20.79 -20.65
C LEU A 19 0.53 -19.76 -20.85
N VAL A 20 0.41 -18.97 -21.92
CA VAL A 20 1.33 -17.85 -22.19
C VAL A 20 1.27 -16.83 -21.06
N ARG A 21 0.06 -16.49 -20.58
CA ARG A 21 -0.13 -15.59 -19.44
C ARG A 21 0.47 -16.15 -18.16
N LEU A 22 0.27 -17.45 -17.87
CA LEU A 22 0.85 -18.10 -16.71
C LEU A 22 2.37 -18.09 -16.77
N ALA A 23 2.96 -18.45 -17.91
CA ALA A 23 4.41 -18.41 -18.11
C ALA A 23 4.96 -16.99 -17.94
N ARG A 24 4.30 -15.98 -18.49
CA ARG A 24 4.66 -14.57 -18.31
C ARG A 24 4.58 -14.14 -16.84
N ASN A 25 3.50 -14.48 -16.14
CA ASN A 25 3.32 -14.15 -14.72
C ASN A 25 4.36 -14.83 -13.84
N GLU A 26 4.68 -16.10 -14.14
CA GLU A 26 5.70 -16.86 -13.44
C GLU A 26 7.11 -16.32 -13.74
N LEU A 27 7.38 -15.79 -14.93
CA LEU A 27 8.64 -15.10 -15.19
C LEU A 27 8.71 -13.74 -14.48
N ALA A 28 7.59 -12.99 -14.43
CA ALA A 28 7.50 -11.71 -13.73
C ALA A 28 7.50 -11.83 -12.20
N GLY A 29 7.13 -13.00 -11.68
CA GLY A 29 7.10 -13.35 -10.27
C GLY A 29 7.41 -14.83 -10.07
N PRO A 30 8.70 -15.23 -10.13
CA PRO A 30 9.10 -16.63 -10.15
C PRO A 30 8.92 -17.28 -8.77
N ARG A 31 7.92 -18.15 -8.67
CA ARG A 31 7.57 -18.92 -7.47
C ARG A 31 8.27 -20.28 -7.48
N LEU A 32 8.40 -20.88 -8.67
CA LEU A 32 9.01 -22.19 -8.87
C LEU A 32 10.54 -22.10 -8.91
N ALA A 33 11.22 -23.15 -8.46
CA ALA A 33 12.68 -23.22 -8.51
C ALA A 33 13.21 -23.19 -9.96
N LEU A 34 12.51 -23.85 -10.89
CA LEU A 34 12.88 -23.89 -12.31
C LEU A 34 12.82 -22.51 -12.96
N THR A 35 11.73 -21.76 -12.76
CA THR A 35 11.56 -20.42 -13.34
C THR A 35 12.54 -19.42 -12.76
N ARG A 36 12.90 -19.54 -11.46
CA ARG A 36 14.03 -18.80 -10.86
C ARG A 36 15.38 -19.11 -11.50
N ARG A 37 15.62 -20.34 -11.97
CA ARG A 37 16.86 -20.71 -12.70
C ARG A 37 16.86 -20.16 -14.12
N ILE A 38 15.75 -20.32 -14.84
CA ILE A 38 15.58 -19.77 -16.20
C ILE A 38 15.77 -18.26 -16.19
N ARG A 39 15.09 -17.54 -15.29
CA ARG A 39 15.22 -16.09 -15.15
C ARG A 39 16.67 -15.68 -14.94
N ARG A 40 17.38 -16.31 -13.99
CA ARG A 40 18.81 -16.05 -13.74
C ARG A 40 19.67 -16.27 -14.99
N ALA A 41 19.41 -17.31 -15.77
CA ALA A 41 20.15 -17.56 -17.01
C ALA A 41 19.89 -16.48 -18.07
N VAL A 42 18.62 -16.09 -18.25
CA VAL A 42 18.23 -15.05 -19.22
C VAL A 42 18.77 -13.68 -18.80
N THR A 43 18.71 -13.31 -17.52
CA THR A 43 19.29 -12.07 -17.00
C THR A 43 20.80 -12.04 -17.26
N ARG A 44 21.54 -13.10 -16.89
CA ARG A 44 22.99 -13.17 -17.15
C ARG A 44 23.35 -13.08 -18.64
N PHE A 45 22.52 -13.66 -19.50
CA PHE A 45 22.73 -13.56 -20.94
C PHE A 45 22.48 -12.13 -21.42
N GLY A 46 21.35 -11.51 -21.05
CA GLY A 46 21.00 -10.15 -21.46
C GLY A 46 21.96 -9.09 -20.93
N ASP A 47 22.49 -9.26 -19.71
CA ASP A 47 23.47 -8.34 -19.11
C ASP A 47 24.76 -8.21 -19.94
N ARG A 48 25.11 -9.22 -20.73
CA ARG A 48 26.29 -9.17 -21.63
C ARG A 48 26.09 -8.23 -22.83
N TRP A 49 24.85 -7.90 -23.15
CA TRP A 49 24.49 -7.08 -24.31
C TRP A 49 24.05 -5.67 -23.92
N HIS A 50 23.89 -5.41 -22.62
CA HIS A 50 23.51 -4.10 -22.15
C HIS A 50 24.75 -3.27 -21.79
N THR A 51 24.81 -2.06 -22.33
CA THR A 51 25.83 -1.07 -21.97
C THR A 51 25.13 0.07 -21.26
N SER A 52 25.58 0.40 -20.05
CA SER A 52 25.09 1.56 -19.29
C SER A 52 25.24 2.85 -20.09
N THR A 53 24.29 3.77 -19.97
CA THR A 53 24.40 5.10 -20.56
C THR A 53 24.92 6.11 -19.52
N THR A 54 25.39 7.28 -19.96
CA THR A 54 25.73 8.37 -19.03
C THR A 54 24.51 8.81 -18.21
N ALA A 55 23.31 8.75 -18.81
CA ALA A 55 22.07 9.09 -18.11
C ALA A 55 21.77 8.10 -16.98
N SER A 56 21.98 6.79 -17.17
CA SER A 56 21.74 5.80 -16.11
C SER A 56 22.67 5.97 -14.91
N ALA A 57 23.92 6.40 -15.14
CA ALA A 57 24.87 6.68 -14.06
C ALA A 57 24.42 7.87 -13.20
N ALA A 58 24.01 8.98 -13.83
CA ALA A 58 23.55 10.19 -13.12
C ALA A 58 22.33 9.92 -12.21
N TRP A 59 21.47 8.96 -12.58
CA TRP A 59 20.29 8.59 -11.80
C TRP A 59 20.55 7.51 -10.73
N SER A 60 21.76 6.93 -10.64
CA SER A 60 22.00 5.79 -9.75
C SER A 60 23.20 5.94 -8.82
N ASP A 61 23.97 7.03 -8.91
CA ASP A 61 25.32 7.03 -8.32
C ASP A 61 25.38 6.79 -6.80
N ASP A 62 24.37 7.26 -6.06
CA ASP A 62 24.17 6.98 -4.65
C ASP A 62 22.74 6.56 -4.30
N CYS A 63 21.95 6.15 -5.30
CA CYS A 63 20.51 5.91 -5.17
C CYS A 63 20.11 4.49 -5.59
N LEU A 64 19.12 3.94 -4.87
CA LEU A 64 18.43 2.73 -5.27
C LEU A 64 17.41 3.08 -6.38
N GLN A 65 17.57 2.49 -7.56
CA GLN A 65 16.57 2.54 -8.62
C GLN A 65 15.47 1.52 -8.37
N VAL A 66 14.27 2.01 -8.04
CA VAL A 66 13.07 1.20 -7.80
C VAL A 66 12.24 1.16 -9.07
N TRP A 67 12.03 -0.03 -9.63
CA TRP A 67 11.32 -0.19 -10.89
C TRP A 67 9.88 -0.64 -10.69
N TRP A 68 8.93 0.19 -11.10
CA TRP A 68 7.49 -0.08 -11.13
C TRP A 68 7.00 -0.21 -12.56
N ASP A 69 6.96 -1.44 -13.02
CA ASP A 69 6.69 -1.74 -14.42
C ASP A 69 5.24 -2.14 -14.64
N LEU A 70 4.44 -1.26 -15.23
CA LEU A 70 3.01 -1.46 -15.42
C LEU A 70 2.68 -2.56 -16.45
N SER A 71 3.67 -3.19 -17.08
CA SER A 71 3.44 -4.42 -17.86
C SER A 71 3.26 -5.67 -17.00
N VAL A 72 3.60 -5.60 -15.70
CA VAL A 72 3.52 -6.70 -14.73
C VAL A 72 2.96 -6.29 -13.37
N ALA A 73 3.23 -5.05 -12.94
CA ALA A 73 2.71 -4.48 -11.70
C ALA A 73 1.29 -3.94 -11.93
N PRO A 74 0.36 -4.16 -10.98
CA PRO A 74 -0.96 -3.52 -11.02
C PRO A 74 -0.85 -2.02 -10.69
N VAL A 75 -1.79 -1.20 -11.18
CA VAL A 75 -1.98 0.15 -10.64
C VAL A 75 -2.84 0.03 -9.38
N SER A 76 -2.20 -0.07 -8.22
CA SER A 76 -2.86 -0.31 -6.94
C SER A 76 -2.00 0.18 -5.77
N MET A 77 -2.58 0.17 -4.57
CA MET A 77 -1.89 0.58 -3.35
C MET A 77 -0.80 -0.38 -2.88
N ASP A 78 -0.60 -1.53 -3.54
CA ASP A 78 0.60 -2.37 -3.37
C ASP A 78 1.90 -1.60 -3.65
N PHE A 79 1.80 -0.46 -4.33
CA PHE A 79 2.89 0.46 -4.49
C PHE A 79 3.43 0.99 -3.14
N ALA A 80 2.57 1.20 -2.14
CA ALA A 80 2.99 1.58 -0.78
C ALA A 80 3.90 0.51 -0.15
N ALA A 81 3.53 -0.77 -0.29
CA ALA A 81 4.32 -1.89 0.18
C ALA A 81 5.68 -1.97 -0.55
N THR A 82 5.70 -1.63 -1.82
CA THR A 82 6.91 -1.57 -2.65
C THR A 82 7.85 -0.46 -2.19
N LEU A 83 7.34 0.74 -1.95
CA LEU A 83 8.12 1.86 -1.43
C LEU A 83 8.70 1.52 -0.05
N ALA A 84 7.90 0.89 0.82
CA ALA A 84 8.35 0.43 2.13
C ALA A 84 9.50 -0.59 2.02
N ALA A 85 9.36 -1.58 1.15
CA ALA A 85 10.40 -2.58 0.95
C ALA A 85 11.66 -1.98 0.30
N ALA A 86 11.51 -1.04 -0.62
CA ALA A 86 12.62 -0.32 -1.21
C ALA A 86 13.38 0.53 -0.18
N GLU A 87 12.70 1.16 0.77
CA GLU A 87 13.35 1.92 1.84
C GLU A 87 14.17 1.03 2.79
N ILE A 88 13.67 -0.17 3.08
CA ILE A 88 14.45 -1.18 3.82
C ILE A 88 15.69 -1.58 3.01
N GLU A 89 15.51 -1.90 1.74
CA GLU A 89 16.62 -2.32 0.86
C GLU A 89 17.68 -1.21 0.71
N ARG A 90 17.26 0.05 0.51
CA ARG A 90 18.14 1.21 0.41
C ARG A 90 19.04 1.31 1.64
N ARG A 91 18.46 1.19 2.84
CA ARG A 91 19.20 1.24 4.11
C ARG A 91 20.14 0.05 4.26
N MET A 92 19.69 -1.16 3.94
CA MET A 92 20.52 -2.37 3.98
C MET A 92 21.75 -2.25 3.07
N ARG A 93 21.63 -1.54 1.94
CA ARG A 93 22.72 -1.31 0.98
C ARG A 93 23.52 -0.04 1.25
N GLY A 94 23.19 0.74 2.28
CA GLY A 94 23.87 2.00 2.59
C GLY A 94 23.74 3.07 1.51
N LEU A 95 22.68 3.02 0.70
CA LEU A 95 22.44 4.01 -0.37
C LEU A 95 21.78 5.26 0.20
N ALA A 96 22.03 6.42 -0.39
CA ALA A 96 21.66 7.71 0.17
C ALA A 96 20.25 8.20 -0.28
N GLY A 97 19.65 7.56 -1.28
CA GLY A 97 18.29 7.90 -1.75
C GLY A 97 17.65 6.80 -2.58
N ILE A 98 16.42 7.07 -3.04
CA ILE A 98 15.65 6.25 -3.97
C ILE A 98 15.30 7.11 -5.19
N ASN A 99 15.47 6.53 -6.38
CA ASN A 99 14.89 7.06 -7.61
C ASN A 99 13.88 6.06 -8.15
N VAL A 100 12.66 6.50 -8.38
CA VAL A 100 11.58 5.61 -8.82
C VAL A 100 11.40 5.68 -10.33
N MET A 101 11.44 4.53 -10.98
CA MET A 101 11.26 4.40 -12.42
C MET A 101 9.93 3.72 -12.70
N VAL A 102 8.97 4.47 -13.23
CA VAL A 102 7.67 3.93 -13.67
C VAL A 102 7.72 3.68 -15.16
N VAL A 103 7.43 2.46 -15.61
CA VAL A 103 7.40 2.11 -17.03
C VAL A 103 5.99 1.78 -17.46
N LEU A 104 5.46 2.52 -18.44
CA LEU A 104 4.14 2.26 -18.98
C LEU A 104 4.05 0.86 -19.61
N GLY A 105 2.90 0.22 -19.39
CA GLY A 105 2.58 -1.11 -19.92
C GLY A 105 2.13 -1.07 -21.38
N PRO A 106 2.16 -2.21 -22.09
CA PRO A 106 1.87 -2.28 -23.52
C PRO A 106 0.38 -2.16 -23.86
N PHE A 107 -0.53 -2.24 -22.88
CA PHE A 107 -1.97 -2.18 -23.10
C PHE A 107 -2.49 -0.83 -22.60
N HIS A 108 -2.52 0.16 -23.50
CA HIS A 108 -2.92 1.55 -23.18
C HIS A 108 -2.17 2.13 -21.98
N GLY A 109 -0.87 1.84 -21.84
CA GLY A 109 -0.04 2.32 -20.75
C GLY A 109 -0.07 1.46 -19.48
N VAL A 110 -0.85 0.39 -19.43
CA VAL A 110 -0.93 -0.55 -18.30
C VAL A 110 -0.86 -2.01 -18.78
N LYS A 111 -1.01 -2.98 -17.88
CA LYS A 111 -1.19 -4.39 -18.24
C LYS A 111 -2.67 -4.67 -18.46
N ARG A 112 -2.97 -5.65 -19.30
CA ARG A 112 -4.32 -6.18 -19.43
C ARG A 112 -4.67 -6.97 -18.17
N GLU A 113 -5.82 -6.66 -17.58
CA GLU A 113 -6.41 -7.36 -16.44
C GLU A 113 -7.47 -8.38 -16.90
N THR A 114 -8.14 -9.01 -15.93
CA THR A 114 -9.28 -9.89 -16.22
C THR A 114 -10.44 -9.09 -16.82
N PRO A 115 -11.32 -9.70 -17.64
CA PRO A 115 -12.47 -8.99 -18.21
C PRO A 115 -13.36 -8.28 -17.18
N ALA A 116 -13.61 -8.91 -16.02
CA ALA A 116 -14.40 -8.31 -14.95
C ALA A 116 -13.72 -7.06 -14.35
N HIS A 117 -12.40 -7.08 -14.23
CA HIS A 117 -11.64 -5.93 -13.78
C HIS A 117 -11.65 -4.80 -14.83
N GLU A 118 -11.44 -5.12 -16.11
CA GLU A 118 -11.45 -4.13 -17.19
C GLU A 118 -12.80 -3.43 -17.36
N VAL A 119 -13.91 -4.09 -16.99
CA VAL A 119 -15.25 -3.48 -16.95
C VAL A 119 -15.41 -2.52 -15.77
N ALA A 120 -14.85 -2.87 -14.60
CA ALA A 120 -14.98 -2.08 -13.38
C ALA A 120 -13.93 -0.95 -13.27
N ASP A 121 -12.76 -1.13 -13.89
CA ASP A 121 -11.59 -0.25 -13.80
C ASP A 121 -10.79 -0.32 -15.11
N ASP A 122 -11.20 0.49 -16.08
CA ASP A 122 -10.61 0.52 -17.42
C ASP A 122 -9.17 1.08 -17.40
N PRO A 123 -8.42 1.02 -18.52
CA PRO A 123 -7.05 1.54 -18.56
C PRO A 123 -6.94 3.04 -18.23
N GLU A 124 -7.94 3.85 -18.56
CA GLU A 124 -7.92 5.29 -18.33
C GLU A 124 -8.06 5.61 -16.84
N THR A 125 -9.00 4.95 -16.16
CA THR A 125 -9.23 5.04 -14.72
C THR A 125 -7.98 4.61 -13.94
N ARG A 126 -7.33 3.52 -14.38
CA ARG A 126 -6.04 3.10 -13.82
C ARG A 126 -4.93 4.12 -14.05
N LEU A 127 -4.82 4.73 -15.23
CA LEU A 127 -3.83 5.80 -15.46
C LEU A 127 -4.16 7.07 -14.66
N TRP A 128 -5.44 7.35 -14.40
CA TRP A 128 -5.84 8.42 -13.49
C TRP A 128 -5.32 8.15 -12.08
N ARG A 129 -5.50 6.92 -11.56
CA ARG A 129 -4.96 6.50 -10.25
C ARG A 129 -3.43 6.57 -10.19
N LEU A 130 -2.75 6.19 -11.27
CA LEU A 130 -1.31 6.34 -11.34
C LEU A 130 -0.90 7.80 -11.05
N ARG A 131 -1.55 8.76 -11.71
CA ARG A 131 -1.22 10.19 -11.63
C ARG A 131 -1.65 10.83 -10.31
N HIS A 132 -2.78 10.42 -9.73
CA HIS A 132 -3.38 11.09 -8.56
C HIS A 132 -3.18 10.34 -7.24
N GLU A 133 -2.87 9.05 -7.28
CA GLU A 133 -2.67 8.23 -6.07
C GLU A 133 -1.22 7.76 -5.95
N LEU A 134 -0.69 7.06 -6.97
CA LEU A 134 0.63 6.41 -6.86
C LEU A 134 1.79 7.41 -6.97
N ILE A 135 1.80 8.29 -7.97
CA ILE A 135 2.88 9.27 -8.13
C ILE A 135 2.97 10.23 -6.92
N PRO A 136 1.87 10.80 -6.40
CA PRO A 136 1.95 11.67 -5.22
C PRO A 136 2.40 10.93 -3.96
N MET A 137 2.18 9.61 -3.85
CA MET A 137 2.71 8.79 -2.75
C MET A 137 4.25 8.85 -2.63
N LEU A 138 4.95 9.18 -3.71
CA LEU A 138 6.41 9.36 -3.69
C LEU A 138 6.86 10.45 -2.72
N ALA A 139 6.06 11.51 -2.55
CA ALA A 139 6.37 12.59 -1.61
C ALA A 139 6.31 12.16 -0.14
N MET A 140 5.65 11.03 0.16
CA MET A 140 5.49 10.50 1.52
C MET A 140 6.70 9.72 2.02
N LEU A 141 7.67 9.44 1.16
CA LEU A 141 8.89 8.74 1.53
C LEU A 141 10.08 9.70 1.38
N PRO A 142 10.61 10.28 2.49
CA PRO A 142 11.62 11.33 2.42
C PRO A 142 12.92 10.97 1.70
N SER A 143 13.22 9.67 1.57
CA SER A 143 14.39 9.17 0.85
C SER A 143 14.22 9.17 -0.67
N VAL A 144 13.02 9.40 -1.21
CA VAL A 144 12.79 9.54 -2.65
C VAL A 144 13.34 10.88 -3.12
N ARG A 145 14.33 10.84 -4.02
CA ARG A 145 14.98 12.04 -4.58
C ARG A 145 14.41 12.46 -5.92
N GLY A 146 13.80 11.53 -6.64
CA GLY A 146 13.23 11.79 -7.95
C GLY A 146 12.50 10.59 -8.51
N PHE A 147 11.83 10.82 -9.64
CA PHE A 147 11.20 9.76 -10.39
C PHE A 147 11.20 10.07 -11.88
N ALA A 148 11.07 9.01 -12.69
CA ALA A 148 10.84 9.10 -14.12
C ALA A 148 9.61 8.29 -14.52
N LEU A 149 8.76 8.87 -15.37
CA LEU A 149 7.68 8.16 -16.04
C LEU A 149 8.11 7.87 -17.48
N CYS A 150 8.54 6.64 -17.73
CA CYS A 150 8.95 6.18 -19.06
C CYS A 150 7.71 5.86 -19.89
N ALA A 151 7.50 6.62 -20.96
CA ALA A 151 6.41 6.42 -21.91
C ALA A 151 6.54 5.08 -22.65
N ASP A 152 7.77 4.59 -22.82
CA ASP A 152 8.08 3.35 -23.51
C ASP A 152 9.31 2.63 -22.92
N ARG A 153 9.65 1.49 -23.53
CA ARG A 153 10.78 0.64 -23.13
C ARG A 153 12.12 1.23 -23.52
N GLN A 154 12.19 2.03 -24.58
CA GLN A 154 13.43 2.66 -25.03
C GLN A 154 13.89 3.72 -24.03
N GLN A 155 12.95 4.53 -23.52
CA GLN A 155 13.21 5.46 -22.43
C GLN A 155 13.69 4.72 -21.17
N ALA A 156 12.99 3.65 -20.77
CA ALA A 156 13.41 2.82 -19.65
C ALA A 156 14.84 2.26 -19.83
N TRP A 157 15.18 1.80 -21.04
CA TRP A 157 16.52 1.30 -21.38
C TRP A 157 17.61 2.36 -21.25
N SER A 158 17.31 3.64 -21.52
CA SER A 158 18.27 4.71 -21.34
C SER A 158 18.55 5.06 -19.88
N LEU A 159 17.65 4.72 -18.94
CA LEU A 159 17.73 5.12 -17.53
C LEU A 159 18.18 3.98 -16.60
N ILE A 160 18.01 2.72 -17.00
CA ILE A 160 18.35 1.57 -16.17
C ILE A 160 19.87 1.47 -15.93
N THR A 161 20.23 1.33 -14.66
CA THR A 161 21.62 1.02 -14.26
C THR A 161 21.93 -0.46 -14.49
N ASP A 162 23.17 -0.77 -14.83
CA ASP A 162 23.67 -2.13 -14.98
C ASP A 162 24.15 -2.74 -13.66
N ASP A 163 24.34 -1.93 -12.61
CA ASP A 163 24.71 -2.37 -11.27
C ASP A 163 23.52 -3.00 -10.51
N PRO A 164 23.51 -4.33 -10.27
CA PRO A 164 22.44 -4.99 -9.54
C PRO A 164 22.31 -4.51 -8.08
N ALA A 165 23.39 -3.98 -7.48
CA ALA A 165 23.38 -3.42 -6.13
C ALA A 165 22.63 -2.09 -6.05
N ARG A 166 22.37 -1.44 -7.19
CA ARG A 166 21.55 -0.23 -7.29
C ARG A 166 20.15 -0.49 -7.83
N LEU A 167 19.80 -1.73 -8.16
CA LEU A 167 18.48 -2.10 -8.67
C LEU A 167 17.57 -2.71 -7.60
N TYR A 168 16.31 -2.31 -7.59
CA TYR A 168 15.23 -2.96 -6.86
C TYR A 168 13.99 -3.21 -7.74
N PRO A 169 13.55 -4.46 -7.90
CA PRO A 169 14.24 -5.70 -7.49
C PRO A 169 15.61 -5.86 -8.17
N SER A 170 16.56 -6.52 -7.52
CA SER A 170 17.94 -6.65 -8.04
C SER A 170 18.04 -7.41 -9.36
N ASP A 171 17.04 -8.23 -9.68
CA ASP A 171 16.92 -8.98 -10.92
C ASP A 171 15.97 -8.34 -11.94
N TYR A 172 15.51 -7.09 -11.72
CA TYR A 172 14.71 -6.36 -12.70
C TYR A 172 15.52 -6.07 -13.96
N ARG A 173 14.90 -6.25 -15.14
CA ARG A 173 15.42 -5.80 -16.44
C ARG A 173 14.27 -5.34 -17.32
N VAL A 174 14.51 -4.36 -18.19
CA VAL A 174 13.46 -3.80 -19.08
C VAL A 174 12.85 -4.86 -20.00
N PHE A 175 13.68 -5.78 -20.53
CA PHE A 175 13.24 -6.90 -21.38
C PHE A 175 12.68 -8.10 -20.62
N LEU A 176 12.87 -8.14 -19.30
CA LEU A 176 12.43 -9.22 -18.44
C LEU A 176 11.90 -8.62 -17.13
N PRO A 177 10.76 -7.91 -17.16
CA PRO A 177 10.30 -7.13 -16.03
C PRO A 177 10.03 -8.02 -14.81
N ARG A 178 10.20 -7.44 -13.62
CA ARG A 178 9.94 -8.08 -12.31
C ARG A 178 8.97 -7.21 -11.54
N ARG A 179 7.92 -7.82 -11.00
CA ARG A 179 7.06 -7.16 -10.01
C ARG A 179 7.76 -7.18 -8.64
N PRO A 180 7.93 -6.04 -7.93
CA PRO A 180 8.37 -6.05 -6.55
C PRO A 180 7.50 -6.97 -5.67
N ASP A 181 8.11 -7.60 -4.66
CA ASP A 181 7.38 -8.48 -3.76
C ASP A 181 6.68 -7.66 -2.66
N PRO A 182 5.34 -7.59 -2.63
CA PRO A 182 4.61 -6.82 -1.62
C PRO A 182 4.79 -7.37 -0.20
N ALA A 183 5.28 -8.61 -0.03
CA ALA A 183 5.54 -9.20 1.28
C ALA A 183 6.95 -8.87 1.82
N ALA A 184 7.84 -8.27 1.03
CA ALA A 184 9.25 -8.12 1.38
C ALA A 184 9.50 -7.40 2.72
N ALA A 185 8.76 -6.32 3.00
CA ALA A 185 8.88 -5.62 4.29
C ALA A 185 8.44 -6.47 5.49
N ARG A 186 7.37 -7.27 5.32
CA ARG A 186 6.89 -8.21 6.35
C ARG A 186 7.90 -9.33 6.58
N GLU A 187 8.44 -9.89 5.51
CA GLU A 187 9.47 -10.93 5.61
C GLU A 187 10.73 -10.39 6.29
N HIS A 188 11.16 -9.16 6.02
CA HIS A 188 12.28 -8.55 6.73
C HIS A 188 12.01 -8.45 8.25
N ALA A 189 10.81 -8.01 8.65
CA ALA A 189 10.40 -7.94 10.05
C ALA A 189 10.37 -9.31 10.75
N LYS A 190 9.91 -10.37 10.07
CA LYS A 190 9.90 -11.74 10.60
C LYS A 190 11.30 -12.22 10.99
N HIS A 191 12.32 -11.73 10.31
CA HIS A 191 13.73 -12.05 10.58
C HIS A 191 14.38 -11.07 11.58
N GLY A 192 13.59 -10.23 12.26
CA GLY A 192 14.07 -9.28 13.27
C GLY A 192 14.72 -8.03 12.69
N GLY A 193 14.53 -7.75 11.40
CA GLY A 193 15.09 -6.58 10.74
C GLY A 193 14.37 -5.27 11.09
N THR A 194 15.10 -4.16 11.07
CA THR A 194 14.56 -2.83 11.35
C THR A 194 13.71 -2.33 10.18
N VAL A 195 12.41 -2.14 10.43
CA VAL A 195 11.46 -1.68 9.39
C VAL A 195 11.29 -0.17 9.37
N TRP A 196 11.21 0.49 10.53
CA TRP A 196 10.85 1.91 10.62
C TRP A 196 12.07 2.83 10.51
N PRO A 197 11.93 4.09 10.07
CA PRO A 197 10.71 4.74 9.55
C PRO A 197 10.41 4.34 8.08
N LEU A 198 9.17 4.57 7.63
CA LEU A 198 8.71 4.31 6.26
C LEU A 198 7.94 5.53 5.71
N LEU A 199 6.68 5.36 5.31
CA LEU A 199 5.86 6.45 4.78
C LEU A 199 5.44 7.39 5.92
N ALA A 200 5.39 8.67 5.61
CA ALA A 200 4.87 9.72 6.48
C ALA A 200 4.07 10.74 5.68
N ALA A 201 3.17 11.45 6.32
CA ALA A 201 2.50 12.57 5.69
C ALA A 201 3.49 13.70 5.37
N THR A 202 3.29 14.36 4.23
CA THR A 202 4.06 15.54 3.86
C THR A 202 3.68 16.71 4.76
N ARG A 203 4.54 17.73 4.87
CA ARG A 203 4.19 18.97 5.58
C ARG A 203 2.87 19.58 5.07
N HIS A 204 2.62 19.50 3.77
CA HIS A 204 1.38 19.98 3.16
C HIS A 204 0.17 19.14 3.60
N GLY A 205 0.26 17.81 3.52
CA GLY A 205 -0.77 16.90 3.99
C GLY A 205 -1.10 17.07 5.48
N HIS A 206 -0.09 17.29 6.32
CA HIS A 206 -0.29 17.65 7.74
C HIS A 206 -1.12 18.94 7.88
N ALA A 207 -0.75 20.00 7.16
CA ALA A 207 -1.45 21.28 7.25
C ALA A 207 -2.91 21.18 6.80
N LEU A 208 -3.17 20.48 5.68
CA LEU A 208 -4.54 20.24 5.19
C LEU A 208 -5.37 19.44 6.20
N ALA A 209 -4.78 18.40 6.79
CA ALA A 209 -5.45 17.58 7.78
C ALA A 209 -5.74 18.35 9.08
N GLU A 210 -4.81 19.17 9.56
CA GLU A 210 -4.99 20.01 10.73
C GLU A 210 -6.10 21.06 10.54
N GLU A 211 -6.11 21.73 9.38
CA GLU A 211 -7.17 22.68 9.04
C GLU A 211 -8.54 21.99 9.04
N TYR A 212 -8.64 20.85 8.37
CA TYR A 212 -9.87 20.07 8.29
C TYR A 212 -10.34 19.62 9.68
N LEU A 213 -9.45 19.01 10.47
CA LEU A 213 -9.78 18.49 11.80
C LEU A 213 -10.08 19.60 12.82
N THR A 214 -9.43 20.75 12.74
CA THR A 214 -9.76 21.90 13.59
C THR A 214 -11.21 22.32 13.40
N ARG A 215 -11.67 22.36 12.14
CA ARG A 215 -13.05 22.71 11.80
C ARG A 215 -14.06 21.67 12.26
N VAL A 216 -13.80 20.38 12.04
CA VAL A 216 -14.82 19.33 12.27
C VAL A 216 -14.76 18.69 13.65
N ALA A 217 -13.57 18.56 14.23
CA ALA A 217 -13.36 17.92 15.53
C ALA A 217 -13.46 18.92 16.68
N GLN A 218 -13.10 20.19 16.48
CA GLN A 218 -13.21 21.25 17.50
C GLN A 218 -12.56 20.86 18.85
N GLY A 219 -11.37 20.25 18.79
CA GLY A 219 -10.61 19.79 19.96
C GLY A 219 -10.97 18.40 20.47
N ARG A 220 -12.04 17.77 19.95
CA ARG A 220 -12.39 16.38 20.25
C ARG A 220 -11.42 15.40 19.59
N ARG A 221 -11.41 14.15 20.07
CA ARG A 221 -10.62 13.06 19.49
C ARG A 221 -11.22 12.64 18.15
N ALA A 222 -10.54 12.96 17.06
CA ALA A 222 -10.97 12.57 15.72
C ALA A 222 -10.85 11.05 15.52
N VAL A 223 -11.97 10.39 15.20
CA VAL A 223 -12.02 8.98 14.80
C VAL A 223 -12.27 8.95 13.30
N VAL A 224 -11.23 8.70 12.51
CA VAL A 224 -11.33 8.68 11.05
C VAL A 224 -11.72 7.29 10.59
N ILE A 225 -12.87 7.17 9.91
CA ILE A 225 -13.46 5.90 9.48
C ILE A 225 -13.43 5.84 7.95
N THR A 226 -12.60 4.94 7.41
CA THR A 226 -12.49 4.70 5.98
C THR A 226 -13.45 3.59 5.55
N LEU A 227 -14.44 3.95 4.75
CA LEU A 227 -15.47 3.07 4.22
C LEU A 227 -15.13 2.62 2.82
N ARG A 228 -15.10 1.31 2.61
CA ARG A 228 -14.83 0.71 1.29
C ARG A 228 -16.14 0.52 0.51
N ASN A 229 -16.19 1.01 -0.72
CA ASN A 229 -17.28 0.79 -1.66
C ASN A 229 -16.75 0.52 -3.08
N SER A 230 -16.61 -0.75 -3.45
CA SER A 230 -16.08 -1.18 -4.75
C SER A 230 -17.05 -2.12 -5.46
N GLU A 231 -17.27 -1.87 -6.75
CA GLU A 231 -18.06 -2.73 -7.62
C GLU A 231 -17.33 -4.04 -7.98
N LEU A 232 -15.99 -4.04 -7.96
CA LEU A 232 -15.17 -5.20 -8.32
C LEU A 232 -15.27 -6.34 -7.29
N SER A 233 -15.45 -6.00 -6.02
CA SER A 233 -15.59 -6.97 -4.92
C SER A 233 -16.55 -6.43 -3.88
N PRO A 234 -17.87 -6.49 -4.16
CA PRO A 234 -18.90 -5.94 -3.28
C PRO A 234 -18.99 -6.69 -1.96
N GLY A 235 -18.60 -7.98 -1.91
CA GLY A 235 -18.54 -8.76 -0.68
C GLY A 235 -17.55 -8.21 0.36
N ARG A 236 -16.60 -7.37 -0.07
CA ARG A 236 -15.63 -6.69 0.81
C ARG A 236 -16.07 -5.27 1.21
N ASN A 237 -17.22 -4.78 0.74
CA ASN A 237 -17.67 -3.43 1.05
C ASN A 237 -17.99 -3.29 2.53
N SER A 238 -17.76 -2.09 3.05
CA SER A 238 -18.08 -1.76 4.44
C SER A 238 -19.58 -1.84 4.68
N ARG A 239 -19.96 -2.30 5.87
CA ARG A 239 -21.34 -2.29 6.35
C ARG A 239 -21.69 -0.89 6.84
N ILE A 240 -22.07 0.00 5.92
CA ILE A 240 -22.27 1.44 6.19
C ILE A 240 -23.20 1.66 7.40
N ALA A 241 -24.31 0.93 7.49
CA ALA A 241 -25.25 1.06 8.60
C ALA A 241 -24.62 0.73 9.98
N ASP A 242 -23.75 -0.28 10.05
CA ASP A 242 -23.05 -0.65 11.28
C ASP A 242 -22.01 0.42 11.68
N TRP A 243 -21.28 0.98 10.71
CA TRP A 243 -20.34 2.08 10.97
C TRP A 243 -21.04 3.38 11.41
N VAL A 244 -22.19 3.70 10.83
CA VAL A 244 -23.03 4.84 11.27
C VAL A 244 -23.56 4.60 12.67
N ALA A 245 -24.10 3.40 12.96
CA ALA A 245 -24.59 3.04 14.30
C ALA A 245 -23.48 3.03 15.37
N PHE A 246 -22.24 2.78 14.96
CA PHE A 246 -21.07 2.95 15.80
C PHE A 246 -20.78 4.44 16.05
N ALA A 247 -20.69 5.26 15.00
CA ALA A 247 -20.42 6.69 15.10
C ALA A 247 -21.48 7.45 15.91
N ASP A 248 -22.76 7.14 15.72
CA ASP A 248 -23.90 7.66 16.51
C ASP A 248 -23.84 7.25 17.98
N GLY A 249 -23.14 6.16 18.30
CA GLY A 249 -22.99 5.65 19.66
C GLY A 249 -21.76 6.19 20.41
N LEU A 250 -20.91 6.98 19.75
CA LEU A 250 -19.75 7.61 20.40
C LEU A 250 -20.18 8.79 21.27
N ASP A 251 -19.47 9.01 22.37
CA ASP A 251 -19.63 10.20 23.21
C ASP A 251 -19.29 11.46 22.38
N PRO A 252 -20.28 12.33 22.09
CA PRO A 252 -20.09 13.48 21.22
C PRO A 252 -19.24 14.59 21.85
N GLU A 253 -19.07 14.60 23.17
CA GLU A 253 -18.20 15.54 23.88
C GLU A 253 -16.73 15.14 23.75
N ARG A 254 -16.47 13.84 23.60
CA ARG A 254 -15.11 13.30 23.55
C ARG A 254 -14.62 12.99 22.15
N TYR A 255 -15.50 12.53 21.26
CA TYR A 255 -15.13 12.02 19.95
C TYR A 255 -15.78 12.79 18.80
N ALA A 256 -15.04 12.86 17.70
CA ALA A 256 -15.53 13.39 16.43
C ALA A 256 -15.35 12.33 15.34
N PRO A 257 -16.39 11.55 15.00
CA PRO A 257 -16.32 10.63 13.88
C PRO A 257 -16.23 11.40 12.56
N VAL A 258 -15.29 11.04 11.71
CA VAL A 258 -15.05 11.63 10.38
C VAL A 258 -14.99 10.49 9.37
N PHE A 259 -15.80 10.53 8.33
CA PHE A 259 -15.84 9.48 7.32
C PHE A 259 -14.99 9.83 6.09
N ILE A 260 -14.33 8.82 5.54
CA ILE A 260 -13.75 8.84 4.19
C ILE A 260 -14.45 7.74 3.39
N HIS A 261 -15.09 8.10 2.29
CA HIS A 261 -15.78 7.11 1.44
C HIS A 261 -14.91 6.78 0.23
N ASP A 262 -14.33 5.58 0.22
CA ASP A 262 -13.62 5.00 -0.92
C ASP A 262 -14.58 4.35 -1.91
N GLY A 263 -15.24 5.21 -2.70
CA GLY A 263 -16.07 4.83 -3.85
C GLY A 263 -15.40 5.17 -5.18
N ALA A 264 -16.05 4.82 -6.29
CA ALA A 264 -15.71 5.42 -7.58
C ALA A 264 -15.82 6.96 -7.46
N PRO A 265 -14.91 7.75 -8.06
CA PRO A 265 -14.91 9.21 -7.89
C PRO A 265 -16.24 9.89 -8.23
N THR A 266 -17.05 9.29 -9.10
CA THR A 266 -18.35 9.81 -9.54
C THR A 266 -19.50 9.50 -8.59
N LEU A 267 -19.30 8.62 -7.60
CA LEU A 267 -20.36 8.23 -6.66
C LEU A 267 -20.42 9.21 -5.49
N PRO A 268 -21.60 9.77 -5.18
CA PRO A 268 -21.77 10.58 -3.98
C PRO A 268 -21.66 9.70 -2.72
N PRO A 269 -21.39 10.31 -1.55
CA PRO A 269 -21.54 9.63 -0.27
C PRO A 269 -22.94 9.04 -0.09
N PRO A 270 -23.08 7.91 0.62
CA PRO A 270 -24.36 7.30 0.90
C PRO A 270 -25.16 8.26 1.79
N PRO A 271 -26.49 8.42 1.58
CA PRO A 271 -27.33 9.31 2.37
C PRO A 271 -27.25 9.07 3.89
N GLU A 272 -26.95 7.83 4.30
CA GLU A 272 -26.76 7.43 5.69
C GLU A 272 -25.64 8.20 6.40
N LEU A 273 -24.67 8.75 5.65
CA LEU A 273 -23.57 9.54 6.19
C LEU A 273 -23.91 11.02 6.38
N ALA A 274 -25.08 11.50 5.95
CA ALA A 274 -25.42 12.92 5.91
C ALA A 274 -25.34 13.64 7.28
N ARG A 275 -25.43 12.89 8.39
CA ARG A 275 -25.35 13.41 9.76
C ARG A 275 -23.91 13.54 10.30
N HIS A 276 -22.92 13.05 9.56
CA HIS A 276 -21.53 13.05 9.98
C HIS A 276 -20.64 13.82 8.99
N PRO A 277 -19.53 14.41 9.46
CA PRO A 277 -18.52 14.95 8.56
C PRO A 277 -17.98 13.87 7.61
N VAL A 278 -18.02 14.15 6.31
CA VAL A 278 -17.37 13.33 5.27
C VAL A 278 -16.23 14.14 4.66
N CYS A 279 -15.03 13.56 4.59
CA CYS A 279 -13.88 14.15 3.93
C CYS A 279 -13.71 13.57 2.52
N GLU A 280 -14.55 14.02 1.57
CA GLU A 280 -14.49 13.54 0.19
C GLU A 280 -13.14 13.82 -0.48
N ALA A 281 -12.51 14.96 -0.14
CA ALA A 281 -11.20 15.32 -0.65
C ALA A 281 -10.15 14.26 -0.33
N ALA A 282 -10.20 13.66 0.87
CA ALA A 282 -9.30 12.58 1.27
C ALA A 282 -9.52 11.29 0.46
N SER A 283 -10.60 11.14 -0.29
CA SER A 283 -10.79 10.03 -1.23
C SER A 283 -10.02 10.18 -2.54
N ARG A 284 -9.50 11.38 -2.83
CA ARG A 284 -8.82 11.70 -4.09
C ARG A 284 -7.45 12.35 -3.89
N ASP A 285 -7.20 12.90 -2.71
CA ASP A 285 -5.93 13.50 -2.30
C ASP A 285 -5.26 12.60 -1.27
N ILE A 286 -4.21 11.94 -1.72
CA ILE A 286 -3.48 10.96 -0.92
C ILE A 286 -2.63 11.63 0.17
N GLU A 287 -2.17 12.87 -0.04
CA GLU A 287 -1.41 13.63 0.97
C GLU A 287 -2.32 14.05 2.12
N LEU A 288 -3.51 14.59 1.82
CA LEU A 288 -4.53 14.88 2.83
C LEU A 288 -4.93 13.60 3.57
N ARG A 289 -5.14 12.48 2.86
CA ARG A 289 -5.45 11.19 3.49
C ARG A 289 -4.39 10.76 4.48
N MET A 290 -3.12 10.77 4.08
CA MET A 290 -2.02 10.39 4.97
C MET A 290 -1.94 11.34 6.17
N GLY A 291 -2.14 12.64 5.95
CA GLY A 291 -2.20 13.65 7.01
C GLY A 291 -3.31 13.37 8.01
N LEU A 292 -4.52 13.04 7.54
CA LEU A 292 -5.63 12.64 8.40
C LEU A 292 -5.29 11.38 9.18
N TYR A 293 -4.65 10.40 8.54
CA TYR A 293 -4.25 9.17 9.22
C TYR A 293 -3.23 9.40 10.34
N GLU A 294 -2.27 10.31 10.16
CA GLU A 294 -1.34 10.68 11.24
C GLU A 294 -1.99 11.52 12.34
N ARG A 295 -2.92 12.41 11.98
CA ARG A 295 -3.53 13.37 12.92
C ARG A 295 -4.75 12.83 13.64
N ALA A 296 -5.37 11.78 13.13
CA ALA A 296 -6.48 11.11 13.80
C ALA A 296 -6.05 10.56 15.15
N TRP A 297 -6.94 10.61 16.14
CA TRP A 297 -6.75 9.88 17.39
C TRP A 297 -6.79 8.37 17.14
N LEU A 298 -7.67 7.92 16.24
CA LEU A 298 -7.73 6.54 15.75
C LEU A 298 -8.29 6.49 14.33
N ASN A 299 -7.65 5.68 13.48
CA ASN A 299 -8.17 5.30 12.16
C ASN A 299 -8.88 3.95 12.24
N MET A 300 -10.03 3.82 11.60
CA MET A 300 -10.80 2.59 11.56
C MET A 300 -11.31 2.30 10.15
N GLY A 301 -11.59 1.04 9.86
CA GLY A 301 -12.22 0.64 8.61
C GLY A 301 -12.03 -0.83 8.32
N VAL A 302 -12.49 -1.28 7.16
CA VAL A 302 -12.25 -2.64 6.67
C VAL A 302 -10.96 -2.70 5.86
N LEU A 303 -10.38 -3.89 5.75
CA LEU A 303 -9.21 -4.16 4.92
C LEU A 303 -9.44 -3.71 3.46
N SER A 304 -8.88 -2.54 3.14
CA SER A 304 -8.96 -1.88 1.85
C SER A 304 -7.58 -1.37 1.44
N ASP A 305 -7.42 -1.22 0.13
CA ASP A 305 -6.18 -0.74 -0.49
C ASP A 305 -5.75 0.63 0.09
N PRO A 306 -6.64 1.63 0.21
CA PRO A 306 -6.42 2.88 0.95
C PRO A 306 -5.86 2.78 2.36
N LEU A 307 -6.39 1.86 3.18
CA LEU A 307 -5.95 1.71 4.56
C LEU A 307 -4.55 1.11 4.66
N MET A 308 -4.01 0.54 3.58
CA MET A 308 -2.62 0.09 3.55
C MET A 308 -1.62 1.25 3.74
N LEU A 309 -2.01 2.51 3.49
CA LEU A 309 -1.14 3.64 3.84
C LEU A 309 -0.86 3.72 5.33
N ALA A 310 -1.89 3.50 6.15
CA ALA A 310 -1.74 3.48 7.61
C ALA A 310 -0.85 2.33 8.08
N TRP A 311 -0.78 1.22 7.34
CA TRP A 311 0.09 0.09 7.66
C TRP A 311 1.57 0.42 7.58
N TYR A 312 1.94 1.26 6.62
CA TYR A 312 3.32 1.67 6.38
C TYR A 312 3.62 3.06 6.93
N ASN A 313 2.77 3.56 7.83
CA ASN A 313 2.98 4.78 8.58
C ASN A 313 3.12 4.46 10.06
N GLU A 314 4.29 4.71 10.64
CA GLU A 314 4.60 4.38 12.02
C GLU A 314 3.72 5.12 13.03
N ARG A 315 3.29 6.34 12.66
CA ARG A 315 2.55 7.27 13.52
C ARG A 315 1.05 7.06 13.45
N ALA A 316 0.56 6.45 12.37
CA ALA A 316 -0.87 6.17 12.22
C ALA A 316 -1.33 5.13 13.26
N ARG A 317 -2.28 5.55 14.10
CA ARG A 317 -3.02 4.69 15.04
C ARG A 317 -4.17 4.07 14.29
N TYR A 318 -4.28 2.74 14.25
CA TYR A 318 -5.34 2.11 13.47
C TYR A 318 -5.93 0.85 14.08
N GLN A 319 -7.18 0.60 13.71
CA GLN A 319 -7.87 -0.66 13.90
C GLN A 319 -8.58 -1.07 12.59
N VAL A 320 -8.05 -2.07 11.90
CA VAL A 320 -8.55 -2.51 10.59
C VAL A 320 -9.24 -3.86 10.70
N PHE A 321 -10.49 -3.94 10.25
CA PHE A 321 -11.30 -5.16 10.25
C PHE A 321 -10.98 -6.02 9.03
N VAL A 322 -10.71 -7.30 9.25
CA VAL A 322 -10.33 -8.27 8.23
C VAL A 322 -11.47 -9.30 8.11
N PRO A 323 -12.42 -9.10 7.18
CA PRO A 323 -13.60 -9.95 7.04
C PRO A 323 -13.24 -11.27 6.32
N VAL A 324 -12.56 -12.18 7.02
CA VAL A 324 -12.10 -13.46 6.44
C VAL A 324 -13.26 -14.24 5.86
N GLY A 325 -13.15 -14.61 4.59
CA GLY A 325 -14.16 -15.39 3.87
C GLY A 325 -15.26 -14.56 3.21
N ALA A 326 -15.26 -13.23 3.35
CA ALA A 326 -16.24 -12.36 2.70
C ALA A 326 -16.09 -12.32 1.17
N ASP A 327 -14.91 -12.68 0.65
CA ASP A 327 -14.63 -12.77 -0.79
C ASP A 327 -13.54 -13.83 -1.06
N ARG A 328 -13.37 -14.23 -2.33
CA ARG A 328 -12.36 -15.18 -2.82
C ARG A 328 -10.93 -14.73 -2.49
N ASP A 329 -10.70 -13.41 -2.51
CA ASP A 329 -9.38 -12.83 -2.27
C ASP A 329 -9.08 -12.59 -0.79
N ILE A 330 -10.08 -12.73 0.09
CA ILE A 330 -9.95 -12.55 1.56
C ILE A 330 -10.18 -13.88 2.29
N THR A 331 -9.80 -15.01 1.67
CA THR A 331 -9.74 -16.30 2.37
C THR A 331 -8.52 -16.37 3.28
N ALA A 332 -8.58 -17.17 4.35
CA ALA A 332 -7.42 -17.40 5.22
C ALA A 332 -6.17 -17.82 4.42
N LYS A 333 -6.37 -18.70 3.41
CA LYS A 333 -5.28 -19.10 2.52
C LYS A 333 -4.74 -17.93 1.69
N ALA A 334 -5.59 -17.12 1.07
CA ALA A 334 -5.14 -15.98 0.26
C ALA A 334 -4.35 -14.97 1.11
N LEU A 335 -4.81 -14.70 2.32
CA LEU A 335 -4.12 -13.81 3.27
C LEU A 335 -2.77 -14.40 3.70
N THR A 336 -2.69 -15.69 4.02
CA THR A 336 -1.42 -16.37 4.32
C THR A 336 -0.48 -16.41 3.12
N ASP A 337 -0.99 -16.67 1.91
CA ASP A 337 -0.20 -16.62 0.66
C ASP A 337 0.33 -15.20 0.39
N ALA A 338 -0.39 -14.16 0.82
CA ALA A 338 0.06 -12.77 0.80
C ALA A 338 1.01 -12.42 1.97
N GLY A 339 1.30 -13.38 2.85
CA GLY A 339 2.26 -13.24 3.94
C GLY A 339 1.68 -12.81 5.28
N HIS A 340 0.35 -12.71 5.41
CA HIS A 340 -0.31 -12.38 6.68
C HIS A 340 -0.40 -13.58 7.64
N ARG A 341 -0.22 -13.30 8.93
CA ARG A 341 -0.51 -14.25 10.02
C ARG A 341 -1.95 -14.10 10.49
N ILE A 342 -2.77 -15.12 10.26
CA ILE A 342 -4.18 -15.13 10.72
C ILE A 342 -4.25 -14.98 12.24
N GLY A 343 -5.11 -14.07 12.71
CA GLY A 343 -5.28 -13.77 14.13
C GLY A 343 -4.20 -12.84 14.73
N GLY A 344 -3.17 -12.48 13.96
CA GLY A 344 -2.11 -11.56 14.40
C GLY A 344 -2.15 -10.22 13.67
N ASP A 345 -1.40 -9.26 14.20
CA ASP A 345 -1.12 -7.99 13.54
C ASP A 345 0.00 -8.14 12.49
N ILE A 346 0.27 -7.06 11.74
CA ILE A 346 1.42 -6.98 10.83
C ILE A 346 2.71 -7.12 11.66
N GLU A 347 3.72 -7.77 11.10
CA GLU A 347 4.91 -8.21 11.84
C GLU A 347 5.73 -7.07 12.44
N PHE A 348 5.61 -5.87 11.88
CA PHE A 348 6.23 -4.63 12.37
C PHE A 348 5.22 -3.64 12.93
N ALA A 349 3.98 -4.07 13.23
CA ALA A 349 2.94 -3.23 13.81
C ALA A 349 3.36 -2.66 15.16
N ARG A 350 3.04 -1.39 15.39
CA ARG A 350 3.21 -0.74 16.70
C ARG A 350 2.08 -1.15 17.66
N PRO A 351 2.24 -0.95 18.98
CA PRO A 351 1.20 -1.28 19.95
C PRO A 351 -0.17 -0.65 19.66
N TRP A 352 -0.20 0.51 19.00
CA TRP A 352 -1.39 1.25 18.58
C TRP A 352 -1.92 0.88 17.18
N GLN A 353 -1.43 -0.21 16.59
CA GLN A 353 -1.78 -0.68 15.26
C GLN A 353 -2.33 -2.10 15.36
N GLN A 354 -3.58 -2.30 14.96
CA GLN A 354 -4.27 -3.58 15.16
C GLN A 354 -5.08 -4.03 13.95
N LEU A 355 -5.00 -5.32 13.65
CA LEU A 355 -5.92 -6.04 12.78
C LEU A 355 -6.98 -6.78 13.61
N VAL A 356 -8.24 -6.57 13.28
CA VAL A 356 -9.39 -7.25 13.91
C VAL A 356 -9.91 -8.30 12.94
N TRP A 357 -9.64 -9.57 13.22
CA TRP A 357 -9.99 -10.70 12.37
C TRP A 357 -11.47 -11.10 12.48
N LYS A 358 -12.35 -10.13 12.19
CA LYS A 358 -13.81 -10.23 12.24
C LYS A 358 -14.43 -9.38 11.11
N PRO A 359 -15.68 -9.68 10.69
CA PRO A 359 -16.46 -8.74 9.89
C PRO A 359 -16.70 -7.43 10.66
N ASP A 360 -16.98 -6.35 9.93
CA ASP A 360 -17.26 -5.01 10.44
C ASP A 360 -18.74 -4.84 10.86
N GLU A 361 -19.24 -5.78 11.64
CA GLU A 361 -20.56 -5.69 12.26
C GLU A 361 -20.48 -4.85 13.55
N ILE A 362 -21.56 -4.15 13.92
CA ILE A 362 -21.57 -3.31 15.13
C ILE A 362 -21.15 -4.06 16.40
N ALA A 363 -21.52 -5.34 16.49
CA ALA A 363 -21.17 -6.25 17.60
C ALA A 363 -19.67 -6.58 17.66
N ALA A 364 -18.94 -6.44 16.55
CA ALA A 364 -17.49 -6.56 16.50
C ALA A 364 -16.81 -5.19 16.67
N ILE A 365 -17.37 -4.13 16.07
CA ILE A 365 -16.78 -2.79 16.07
C ILE A 365 -16.69 -2.22 17.48
N ARG A 366 -17.79 -2.21 18.24
CA ARG A 366 -17.83 -1.57 19.58
C ARG A 366 -16.84 -2.20 20.57
N PRO A 367 -16.79 -3.54 20.75
CA PRO A 367 -15.82 -4.14 21.68
C PRO A 367 -14.37 -3.92 21.24
N ALA A 368 -14.10 -3.96 19.93
CA ALA A 368 -12.75 -3.73 19.42
C ALA A 368 -12.30 -2.28 19.68
N PHE A 369 -13.19 -1.30 19.47
CA PHE A 369 -12.93 0.10 19.79
C PHE A 369 -12.61 0.29 21.26
N ALA A 370 -13.43 -0.26 22.17
CA ALA A 370 -13.21 -0.12 23.62
C ALA A 370 -11.85 -0.70 24.06
N VAL A 371 -11.42 -1.82 23.47
CA VAL A 371 -10.09 -2.40 23.73
C VAL A 371 -8.96 -1.47 23.26
N MET A 372 -9.09 -0.91 22.05
CA MET A 372 -8.09 0.02 21.52
C MET A 372 -8.07 1.33 22.29
N GLU A 373 -9.23 1.84 22.69
CA GLU A 373 -9.36 3.04 23.51
C GLU A 373 -8.62 2.89 24.84
N ALA A 374 -8.87 1.81 25.57
CA ALA A 374 -8.18 1.52 26.82
C ALA A 374 -6.66 1.42 26.61
N ARG A 375 -6.23 0.80 25.51
CA ARG A 375 -4.82 0.69 25.13
C ARG A 375 -4.19 2.06 24.86
N LEU A 376 -4.84 2.90 24.06
CA LEU A 376 -4.36 4.24 23.74
C LEU A 376 -4.32 5.13 24.98
N ALA A 377 -5.32 5.04 25.86
CA ALA A 377 -5.33 5.77 27.12
C ALA A 377 -4.16 5.36 28.04
N ALA A 378 -3.82 4.06 28.08
CA ALA A 378 -2.66 3.57 28.82
C ALA A 378 -1.34 4.09 28.23
N LEU A 379 -1.20 4.09 26.90
CA LEU A 379 -0.02 4.64 26.22
C LEU A 379 0.13 6.15 26.45
N GLU A 380 -0.97 6.92 26.33
CA GLU A 380 -1.01 8.36 26.62
C GLU A 380 -0.69 8.67 28.10
N ALA A 381 -0.99 7.75 29.02
CA ALA A 381 -0.58 7.88 30.42
C ALA A 381 0.93 7.65 30.58
N ILE A 382 1.47 6.61 29.94
CA ILE A 382 2.92 6.32 29.93
C ILE A 382 3.70 7.48 29.33
N GLU A 383 3.30 8.00 28.17
CA GLU A 383 3.97 9.13 27.49
C GLU A 383 4.05 10.38 28.35
N ARG A 384 3.00 10.66 29.14
CA ARG A 384 2.99 11.78 30.09
C ARG A 384 3.93 11.58 31.27
N THR A 385 4.12 10.35 31.72
CA THR A 385 4.97 10.03 32.88
C THR A 385 6.43 9.80 32.50
N ASP A 386 6.67 9.24 31.31
CA ASP A 386 7.99 8.90 30.78
C ASP A 386 8.00 9.07 29.26
N PRO A 387 8.25 10.30 28.76
CA PRO A 387 8.35 10.57 27.33
C PRO A 387 9.44 9.75 26.62
N SER A 388 10.46 9.30 27.35
CA SER A 388 11.58 8.53 26.78
C SER A 388 11.17 7.10 26.42
N ALA A 389 10.17 6.54 27.12
CA ALA A 389 9.65 5.19 26.86
C ALA A 389 8.94 5.06 25.50
N MET A 390 8.52 6.17 24.89
CA MET A 390 7.82 6.19 23.60
C MET A 390 8.67 6.68 22.44
N ALA A 391 9.89 7.17 22.69
CA ALA A 391 10.78 7.62 21.63
C ALA A 391 11.15 6.44 20.71
N PRO A 392 11.02 6.57 19.39
CA PRO A 392 11.46 5.53 18.47
C PRO A 392 12.95 5.26 18.71
N ALA A 393 13.28 4.00 19.01
CA ALA A 393 14.65 3.55 19.22
C ALA A 393 15.46 3.87 17.96
N GLY A 394 16.31 4.91 18.03
CA GLY A 394 17.18 5.31 16.92
C GLY A 394 16.93 6.68 16.30
N THR A 395 16.09 7.55 16.88
CA THR A 395 16.05 8.97 16.47
C THR A 395 17.31 9.70 16.97
N VAL A 396 18.46 9.40 16.37
CA VAL A 396 19.63 10.27 16.48
C VAL A 396 19.27 11.54 15.74
N ALA A 397 19.22 12.67 16.45
CA ALA A 397 18.94 13.96 15.84
C ALA A 397 19.86 14.17 14.63
N SER A 398 19.29 14.26 13.42
CA SER A 398 20.06 14.67 12.24
C SER A 398 20.67 16.04 12.55
N PRO A 399 22.01 16.21 12.43
CA PRO A 399 22.61 17.53 12.58
C PRO A 399 22.04 18.46 11.50
N ALA A 400 21.66 19.66 11.93
CA ALA A 400 21.04 20.70 11.11
C ALA A 400 22.03 21.37 10.15
#